data_AF-A0A455SPW2-F1
#
_entry.id   AF-A0A455SPW2-F1
#
_cell.length_a   1.000
_cell.length_b   1.000
_cell.length_c   1.000
_cell.angle_alpha   90.00
_cell.angle_beta   90.00
_cell.angle_gamma   90.00
#
_symmetry.space_group_name_H-M   'P 1'
#
loop_
_entity.id
_entity.type
_entity.pdbx_description
1 polymer ?
#
loop_
_entity_poly.entity_id
_entity_poly.type
_entity_poly.pdbx_seq_one_letter_code
_entity_poly.pdbx_strand_id
1 'polypeptide(L)' 'MGESVLASIQRQQIEAAIGELLLTDDYYIRQGILEKIRHLIGHADPSLDPSLFSEMAQEELRALRLLPAPPDAQ' A
#
# COMPACT_ATOMS: atom_id res chain seq x y z
N MET A 1 -15.76 -0.32 -12.71
CA MET A 1 -16.61 -0.09 -11.52
C MET A 1 -15.92 0.99 -10.71
N GLY A 2 -16.62 2.05 -10.31
CA GLY A 2 -16.00 3.17 -9.59
C GLY A 2 -15.53 2.75 -8.20
N GLU A 3 -14.40 3.29 -7.76
CA GLU A 3 -13.89 3.06 -6.40
C GLU A 3 -14.95 3.49 -5.37
N SER A 4 -15.25 2.62 -4.40
CA SER A 4 -16.15 2.97 -3.30
C SER A 4 -15.49 3.98 -2.36
N VAL A 5 -16.27 4.83 -1.68
CA VAL A 5 -15.73 5.80 -0.69
C VAL A 5 -14.85 5.11 0.36
N LEU A 6 -15.21 3.89 0.77
CA LEU A 6 -14.42 3.08 1.69
C LEU A 6 -13.04 2.71 1.12
N ALA A 7 -12.98 2.32 -0.15
CA ALA A 7 -11.74 1.99 -0.84
C ALA A 7 -10.84 3.24 -0.95
N SER A 8 -11.39 4.42 -1.25
CA SER A 8 -10.62 5.67 -1.25
C SER A 8 -10.03 5.99 0.12
N ILE A 9 -10.78 5.75 1.20
CA ILE A 9 -10.29 5.93 2.58
C ILE A 9 -9.19 4.92 2.91
N GLN A 10 -9.37 3.64 2.55
CA GLN A 10 -8.35 2.60 2.73
C GLN A 10 -7.07 2.93 1.95
N ARG A 11 -7.19 3.42 0.72
CA ARG A 11 -6.07 3.91 -0.10
C ARG A 11 -5.27 4.95 0.66
N GLN A 12 -5.93 5.97 1.20
CA GLN A 12 -5.24 7.01 1.99
C GLN A 12 -4.57 6.46 3.25
N GLN A 13 -5.17 5.49 3.93
CA GLN A 13 -4.55 4.84 5.10
C GLN A 13 -3.30 4.05 4.73
N ILE A 14 -3.33 3.34 3.60
CA ILE A 14 -2.18 2.59 3.08
C ILE A 14 -1.08 3.57 2.66
N GLU A 15 -1.40 4.64 1.94
CA GLU A 15 -0.41 5.66 1.54
C GLU A 15 0.24 6.33 2.76
N ALA A 16 -0.56 6.67 3.77
CA ALA A 16 -0.04 7.22 5.01
C ALA A 16 0.93 6.24 5.69
N ALA A 17 0.55 4.96 5.79
CA ALA A 17 1.41 3.93 6.40
C ALA A 17 2.71 3.70 5.61
N ILE A 18 2.68 3.81 4.28
CA ILE A 18 3.89 3.77 3.45
C ILE A 18 4.77 5.00 3.72
N GLY A 19 4.18 6.19 3.85
CA GLY A 19 4.91 7.40 4.26
C GLY A 19 5.57 7.24 5.63
N GLU A 20 4.85 6.67 6.60
CA GLU A 20 5.40 6.33 7.91
C GLU A 20 6.58 5.34 7.78
N LEU A 21 6.46 4.32 6.93
CA LEU A 21 7.50 3.31 6.69
C LEU A 21 8.80 3.95 6.16
N LEU A 22 8.66 4.86 5.19
CA LEU A 22 9.79 5.51 4.52
C LEU A 22 10.52 6.51 5.41
N LEU A 23 9.82 7.12 6.37
CA LEU A 23 10.38 8.09 7.31
C LEU A 23 10.95 7.44 8.57
N THR A 24 10.70 6.14 8.78
CA THR A 24 11.11 5.40 9.98
C THR A 24 12.39 4.61 9.74
N ASP A 25 13.44 4.95 10.48
CA ASP A 25 14.71 4.20 10.47
C ASP A 25 14.78 3.10 11.54
N ASP A 26 13.94 3.18 12.59
CA ASP A 26 13.91 2.17 13.64
C ASP A 26 13.37 0.82 13.13
N TYR A 27 14.15 -0.23 13.32
CA TYR A 27 13.84 -1.56 12.82
C TYR A 27 12.50 -2.12 13.35
N TYR A 28 12.23 -1.99 14.65
CA TYR A 28 11.05 -2.58 15.28
C TYR A 28 9.78 -1.83 14.90
N ILE A 29 9.84 -0.49 14.88
CA ILE A 29 8.73 0.34 14.42
C ILE A 29 8.45 0.02 12.94
N ARG A 30 9.50 -0.09 12.12
CA ARG A 30 9.36 -0.43 10.71
C ARG A 30 8.68 -1.79 10.51
N GLN A 31 9.01 -2.82 11.31
CA GLN A 31 8.31 -4.10 11.27
C GLN A 31 6.81 -3.95 11.59
N GLY A 32 6.46 -3.18 12.62
CA GLY A 32 5.06 -2.93 12.98
C GLY A 32 4.28 -2.21 11.87
N ILE A 33 4.91 -1.24 11.21
CA ILE A 33 4.30 -0.54 10.07
C ILE A 33 4.09 -1.51 8.89
N LEU A 34 5.05 -2.39 8.60
CA LEU A 34 4.90 -3.42 7.55
C LEU A 34 3.73 -4.36 7.82
N GLU A 35 3.55 -4.81 9.06
CA GLU A 35 2.41 -5.65 9.44
C GLU A 35 1.07 -4.90 9.28
N LYS A 36 1.03 -3.62 9.67
CA LYS A 36 -0.13 -2.74 9.44
C LYS A 36 -0.47 -2.63 7.95
N ILE A 37 0.51 -2.38 7.08
CA ILE A 37 0.30 -2.27 5.63
C ILE A 37 -0.23 -3.61 5.08
N ARG A 38 0.36 -4.73 5.47
CA ARG A 38 -0.10 -6.08 5.06
C ARG A 38 -1.54 -6.33 5.48
N HIS A 39 -1.90 -5.96 6.70
CA HIS A 39 -3.25 -6.08 7.21
C HIS A 39 -4.24 -5.22 6.40
N LEU A 40 -3.91 -3.95 6.15
CA LEU A 40 -4.75 -3.04 5.37
C LEU A 40 -4.98 -3.54 3.94
N ILE A 41 -3.93 -4.04 3.27
CA ILE A 41 -4.04 -4.61 1.92
C ILE A 41 -4.82 -5.93 1.94
N GLY A 42 -4.55 -6.81 2.90
CA GLY A 42 -5.23 -8.11 3.02
C GLY A 42 -6.73 -8.00 3.30
N HIS A 43 -7.17 -6.89 3.90
CA HIS A 43 -8.58 -6.58 4.16
C HIS A 43 -9.10 -5.40 3.30
N ALA A 44 -8.37 -5.05 2.24
CA ALA A 44 -8.81 -4.00 1.34
C ALA A 44 -10.12 -4.38 0.65
N ASP A 45 -10.95 -3.39 0.44
CA ASP A 45 -12.14 -3.52 -0.38
C ASP A 45 -11.75 -3.94 -1.82
N PRO A 46 -12.47 -4.88 -2.46
CA PRO A 46 -12.12 -5.36 -3.80
C PRO A 46 -12.24 -4.29 -4.88
N SER A 47 -12.87 -3.14 -4.61
CA SER A 47 -12.90 -1.98 -5.50
C SER A 47 -11.70 -1.04 -5.34
N LEU A 48 -10.78 -1.33 -4.40
CA LEU A 48 -9.52 -0.60 -4.24
C LEU A 48 -8.68 -0.76 -5.51
N ASP A 49 -8.46 0.36 -6.19
CA ASP A 49 -7.70 0.36 -7.43
C ASP A 49 -6.23 0.72 -7.16
N PRO A 50 -5.28 -0.22 -7.36
CA PRO A 50 -3.88 0.02 -7.03
C PRO A 50 -3.18 1.01 -7.97
N SER A 51 -3.79 1.36 -9.11
CA SER A 51 -3.24 2.38 -10.01
C SER A 51 -3.45 3.80 -9.48
N LEU A 52 -4.37 3.97 -8.51
CA LEU A 52 -4.66 5.25 -7.86
C LEU A 52 -3.72 5.57 -6.70
N PHE A 53 -2.84 4.65 -6.30
CA PHE A 53 -1.74 4.95 -5.38
C PHE A 53 -0.74 5.91 -6.03
N SER A 54 -0.13 6.79 -5.24
CA SER A 54 1.03 7.56 -5.69
C SER A 54 2.16 6.65 -6.22
N GLU A 55 2.97 7.14 -7.15
CA GLU A 55 4.05 6.36 -7.77
C GLU A 55 4.98 5.73 -6.73
N MET A 56 5.41 6.52 -5.75
CA MET A 56 6.25 6.06 -4.64
C MET A 56 5.57 4.95 -3.83
N ALA A 57 4.27 5.07 -3.54
CA ALA A 57 3.55 4.02 -2.82
C ALA A 57 3.42 2.73 -3.65
N GLN A 58 3.23 2.83 -4.96
CA GLN A 58 3.23 1.65 -5.83
C GLN A 58 4.58 0.95 -5.86
N GLU A 59 5.68 1.70 -5.94
CA GLU A 59 7.04 1.16 -5.92
C GLU A 59 7.32 0.41 -4.61
N GLU A 60 7.01 1.03 -3.46
CA GLU A 60 7.21 0.39 -2.15
C GLU A 60 6.33 -0.85 -1.98
N LEU A 61 5.05 -0.77 -2.34
CA LEU A 61 4.16 -1.93 -2.27
C LEU A 61 4.64 -3.07 -3.18
N ARG A 62 5.22 -2.79 -4.34
CA ARG A 62 5.85 -3.80 -5.21
C ARG A 62 7.12 -4.37 -4.59
N ALA A 63 7.99 -3.53 -4.01
CA ALA A 63 9.20 -3.98 -3.31
C ALA A 63 8.84 -4.91 -2.14
N LEU A 64 7.71 -4.66 -1.47
CA LEU A 64 7.14 -5.49 -0.42
C LEU A 64 6.37 -6.72 -0.93
N ARG A 65 6.24 -6.89 -2.26
CA ARG A 65 5.45 -7.93 -2.93
C ARG A 65 3.96 -7.92 -2.55
N LEU A 66 3.43 -6.75 -2.24
CA LEU A 66 2.02 -6.52 -1.92
C LEU A 66 1.20 -6.10 -3.14
N LEU A 67 1.86 -5.70 -4.22
CA LEU A 67 1.25 -5.51 -5.53
C LEU A 67 1.92 -6.42 -6.58
N PRO A 68 1.17 -6.85 -7.60
CA PRO A 68 1.76 -7.55 -8.74
C PRO A 68 2.81 -6.66 -9.44
N ALA A 69 3.84 -7.30 -9.99
CA ALA A 69 4.82 -6.62 -10.82
C ALA A 69 4.12 -5.92 -12.01
N PRO A 70 4.61 -4.76 -12.47
CA PRO A 70 4.01 -4.09 -13.61
C PRO A 70 4.00 -5.04 -14.82
N PRO A 71 2.95 -4.97 -15.66
CA PRO A 71 2.78 -5.88 -16.80
C PRO A 71 3.92 -5.82 -17.84
N ASP A 72 4.76 -4.78 -17.78
CA ASP A 72 5.89 -4.51 -18.70
C ASP A 72 7.24 -5.11 -18.26
N ALA A 73 7.28 -5.88 -17.16
CA ALA A 73 8.52 -6.48 -16.63
C ALA A 73 8.76 -7.94 -17.11
N GLN A 74 8.36 -8.28 -18.34
CA GLN A 74 8.63 -9.57 -18.99
C GLN A 74 9.50 -9.42 -20.24
#